data_AF-A0A937FZ30-F1
#
_entry.id   AF-A0A937FZ30-F1
#
_cell.length_a   1.000
_cell.length_b   1.000
_cell.length_c   1.000
_cell.angle_alpha   90.00
_cell.angle_beta   90.00
_cell.angle_gamma   90.00
#
_symmetry.space_group_name_H-M   'P 1'
#
loop_
_entity.id
_entity.type
_entity.pdbx_description
1 polymer ?
#
loop_
_entity_poly.entity_id
_entity_poly.type
_entity_poly.pdbx_seq_one_letter_code
_entity_poly.pdbx_strand_id
1 'polypeptide(L)'
;MSLLNHLLLYRLAPRFFLIYVLYCLLLQQATAQDIRTKKNVKKIESIEAMYPTDSGLYVVGSHVPLIVKAQQKKNKETITTGTSNNKIDWTAYAVEVEGGSFKNGLVHVAPKRSDIPNEGVKVKVGVIMRPEFKDELIIPVHEISSIDLNYTPTQDPLSYTLNLSARLYNEETITSKSSSFSWDILNFTANGGVFKDGIITLSETDHRHMRNNTIGVNAQLVADKAINDTIQIPQDFKNKIVAFYGGRSGRNGRDGRSGNSGKDGKGGGGQGSGRDGSPGSRGQDGGDGDDGGNGENVEVYVSLSGSYVNEVPILNVHIKSTTSHKEHYLKINSDNSYLSIIANGGWGGSGGNGGNGGNGGSGGSSGSSNYTNGKSGNGGDGGNGGHGGDGGDGGNVRVYIDPAAKPYINAITILSKGGEGGSNSAGGNGGQGENRGNSGRQGEKGYAGADGTIEYIDQKVSLDW
;
A
#
# COMPACT_ATOMS: atom_id res chain seq x y z
N MET A 1 29.62 10.41 29.11
CA MET A 1 29.52 9.50 27.94
C MET A 1 29.59 8.08 28.47
N SER A 2 28.46 7.64 29.02
CA SER A 2 28.35 6.54 29.97
C SER A 2 27.82 5.27 29.29
N LEU A 3 27.66 4.21 30.10
CA LEU A 3 27.14 2.86 29.84
C LEU A 3 26.03 2.69 28.77
N LEU A 4 25.38 3.77 28.32
CA LEU A 4 24.39 3.77 27.23
C LEU A 4 24.96 3.26 25.90
N ASN A 5 26.24 3.49 25.59
CA ASN A 5 26.86 2.98 24.36
C ASN A 5 27.15 1.47 24.41
N HIS A 6 27.32 0.87 25.60
CA HIS A 6 27.58 -0.56 25.71
C HIS A 6 26.31 -1.42 25.64
N LEU A 7 25.15 -0.89 26.05
CA LEU A 7 23.86 -1.58 25.94
C LEU A 7 23.28 -1.58 24.51
N LEU A 8 23.64 -0.60 23.68
CA LEU A 8 23.23 -0.56 22.27
C LEU A 8 23.94 -1.62 21.41
N LEU A 9 25.19 -1.96 21.73
CA LEU A 9 25.94 -3.03 21.04
C LEU A 9 25.38 -4.44 21.30
N TYR A 10 24.85 -4.70 22.50
CA TYR A 10 24.29 -6.01 22.86
C TYR A 10 22.93 -6.31 22.23
N ARG A 11 22.13 -5.28 21.91
CA ARG A 11 20.84 -5.47 21.22
C ARG A 11 20.97 -5.61 19.70
N LEU A 12 22.09 -5.16 19.12
CA LEU A 12 22.34 -5.24 17.68
C LEU A 12 23.03 -6.55 17.26
N ALA A 13 23.82 -7.17 18.14
CA ALA A 13 24.54 -8.41 17.88
C ALA A 13 23.69 -9.57 17.29
N PRO A 14 22.48 -9.90 17.80
CA PRO A 14 21.70 -11.00 17.23
C PRO A 14 21.13 -10.69 15.84
N ARG A 15 20.88 -9.40 15.52
CA ARG A 15 20.43 -9.01 14.18
C ARG A 15 21.56 -9.12 13.15
N PHE A 16 22.77 -8.71 13.51
CA PHE A 16 23.94 -8.86 12.65
C PHE A 16 24.32 -10.33 12.45
N PHE A 17 24.17 -11.17 13.49
CA PHE A 17 24.40 -12.62 13.36
C PHE A 17 23.42 -13.28 12.40
N LEU A 18 22.12 -12.94 12.47
CA LEU A 18 21.11 -13.47 11.55
C LEU A 18 21.39 -13.06 10.09
N ILE A 19 21.75 -11.78 9.86
CA ILE A 19 22.11 -11.28 8.53
C ILE A 19 23.35 -12.01 8.00
N TYR A 20 24.37 -12.23 8.83
CA TYR A 20 25.59 -12.94 8.44
C TYR A 20 25.32 -14.41 8.09
N VAL A 21 24.49 -15.11 8.87
CA VAL A 21 24.09 -16.50 8.57
C VAL A 21 23.29 -16.59 7.27
N LEU A 22 22.35 -15.67 7.04
CA LEU A 22 21.62 -15.57 5.77
C LEU A 22 22.55 -15.32 4.58
N TYR A 23 23.52 -14.41 4.75
CA TYR A 23 24.52 -14.13 3.71
C TYR A 23 25.41 -15.35 3.40
N CYS A 24 25.88 -16.08 4.42
CA CYS A 24 26.63 -17.31 4.23
C CYS A 24 25.81 -18.41 3.54
N LEU A 25 24.52 -18.56 3.90
CA LEU A 25 23.63 -19.51 3.24
C LEU A 25 23.38 -19.15 1.78
N LEU A 26 23.21 -17.85 1.47
CA LEU A 26 23.10 -17.37 0.09
C LEU A 26 24.38 -17.65 -0.72
N LEU A 27 25.57 -17.44 -0.14
CA LEU A 27 26.84 -17.80 -0.79
C LEU A 27 26.99 -19.31 -1.02
N GLN A 28 26.57 -20.13 -0.05
CA GLN A 28 26.58 -21.59 -0.20
C GLN A 28 25.59 -22.06 -1.28
N GLN A 29 24.41 -21.45 -1.36
CA GLN A 29 23.44 -21.74 -2.42
C GLN A 29 23.98 -21.33 -3.80
N ALA A 30 24.58 -20.14 -3.91
CA ALA A 30 25.18 -19.66 -5.17
C ALA A 30 26.31 -20.57 -5.66
N THR A 31 27.20 -21.01 -4.75
CA THR A 31 28.31 -21.93 -5.10
C THR A 31 27.81 -23.33 -5.46
N ALA A 32 26.81 -23.87 -4.74
CA ALA A 32 26.20 -25.15 -5.07
C ALA A 32 25.46 -25.11 -6.41
N GLN A 33 24.78 -24.01 -6.73
CA GLN A 33 24.13 -23.79 -8.03
C GLN A 33 25.17 -23.76 -9.15
N ASP A 34 26.24 -22.98 -9.02
CA ASP A 34 27.33 -22.91 -10.01
C ASP A 34 27.98 -24.29 -10.28
N ILE A 35 28.24 -25.09 -9.23
CA ILE A 35 28.76 -26.46 -9.37
C ILE A 35 27.78 -27.38 -10.12
N ARG A 36 26.48 -27.31 -9.82
CA ARG A 36 25.45 -28.09 -10.52
C ARG A 36 25.37 -27.69 -11.99
N THR A 37 25.41 -26.39 -12.29
CA THR A 37 25.39 -25.86 -13.66
C THR A 37 26.61 -26.38 -14.43
N LYS A 38 27.82 -26.27 -13.87
CA LYS A 38 29.07 -26.77 -14.47
C LYS A 38 29.04 -28.28 -14.77
N LYS A 39 28.45 -29.10 -13.90
CA LYS A 39 28.37 -30.56 -14.11
C LYS A 39 27.44 -30.95 -15.27
N ASN A 40 26.35 -30.21 -15.46
CA ASN A 40 25.40 -30.47 -16.55
C ASN A 40 25.93 -29.96 -17.89
N VAL A 41 26.61 -28.80 -17.90
CA VAL A 41 27.20 -28.22 -19.11
C VAL A 41 28.22 -29.15 -19.79
N LYS A 42 29.00 -29.91 -19.02
CA LYS A 42 29.97 -30.90 -19.56
C LYS A 42 29.33 -32.02 -20.38
N LYS A 43 28.01 -32.25 -20.25
CA LYS A 43 27.29 -33.32 -20.94
C LYS A 43 26.63 -32.89 -22.25
N ILE A 44 26.66 -31.59 -22.56
CA ILE A 44 26.10 -31.05 -23.79
C ILE A 44 26.88 -31.61 -24.98
N GLU A 45 26.16 -32.01 -26.03
CA GLU A 45 26.69 -32.53 -27.30
C GLU A 45 26.32 -31.65 -28.50
N SER A 46 25.22 -30.91 -28.40
CA SER A 46 24.84 -29.85 -29.32
C SER A 46 23.90 -28.86 -28.64
N ILE A 47 23.79 -27.66 -29.22
CA ILE A 47 22.79 -26.68 -28.85
C ILE A 47 22.05 -26.22 -30.11
N GLU A 48 20.80 -25.82 -29.93
CA GLU A 48 19.94 -25.21 -30.92
C GLU A 48 19.28 -24.00 -30.26
N ALA A 49 19.53 -22.82 -30.79
CA ALA A 49 18.94 -21.57 -30.35
C ALA A 49 17.71 -21.29 -31.22
N MET A 50 16.60 -20.98 -30.57
CA MET A 50 15.31 -20.75 -31.21
C MET A 50 14.54 -19.67 -30.44
N TYR A 51 13.48 -19.17 -31.04
CA TYR A 51 12.50 -18.31 -30.39
C TYR A 51 11.11 -18.87 -30.68
N PRO A 52 10.13 -18.63 -29.79
CA PRO A 52 8.80 -19.18 -30.00
C PRO A 52 8.11 -18.46 -31.17
N THR A 53 7.98 -19.14 -32.30
CA THR A 53 7.36 -18.67 -33.54
C THR A 53 5.88 -18.38 -33.39
N ASP A 54 5.22 -19.11 -32.49
CA ASP A 54 3.79 -19.00 -32.21
C ASP A 54 3.45 -17.70 -31.46
N SER A 55 4.47 -17.00 -30.93
CA SER A 55 4.31 -15.78 -30.13
C SER A 55 4.09 -14.53 -30.99
N GLY A 56 4.17 -14.65 -32.32
CA GLY A 56 3.87 -13.57 -33.25
C GLY A 56 5.08 -12.76 -33.70
N LEU A 57 4.75 -11.65 -34.38
CA LEU A 57 5.65 -10.77 -35.10
C LEU A 57 6.42 -9.88 -34.14
N TYR A 58 7.75 -9.84 -34.27
CA TYR A 58 8.61 -9.01 -33.43
C TYR A 58 8.85 -7.66 -34.09
N VAL A 59 8.80 -6.59 -33.30
CA VAL A 59 8.98 -5.21 -33.77
C VAL A 59 10.13 -4.53 -33.05
N VAL A 60 10.54 -3.38 -33.57
CA VAL A 60 11.55 -2.51 -32.94
C VAL A 60 11.16 -2.22 -31.47
N GLY A 61 12.11 -2.36 -30.54
CA GLY A 61 11.87 -2.17 -29.09
C GLY A 61 11.16 -3.32 -28.36
N SER A 62 10.72 -4.38 -29.07
CA SER A 62 10.04 -5.52 -28.43
C SER A 62 10.99 -6.44 -27.66
N HIS A 63 10.41 -7.37 -26.90
CA HIS A 63 11.13 -8.37 -26.11
C HIS A 63 10.86 -9.76 -26.67
N VAL A 64 11.92 -10.48 -27.01
CA VAL A 64 11.83 -11.82 -27.62
C VAL A 64 12.37 -12.87 -26.66
N PRO A 65 11.56 -13.85 -26.24
CA PRO A 65 12.06 -14.97 -25.47
C PRO A 65 13.07 -15.78 -26.30
N LEU A 66 14.30 -15.89 -25.80
CA LEU A 66 15.30 -16.79 -26.36
C LEU A 66 15.16 -18.16 -25.72
N ILE A 67 15.17 -19.20 -26.53
CA ILE A 67 15.10 -20.59 -26.10
C ILE A 67 16.36 -21.28 -26.62
N VAL A 68 17.07 -21.98 -25.74
CA VAL A 68 18.24 -22.77 -26.10
C VAL A 68 17.97 -24.21 -25.72
N LYS A 69 17.84 -25.06 -26.73
CA LYS A 69 17.67 -26.50 -26.60
C LYS A 69 19.05 -27.14 -26.65
N ALA A 70 19.49 -27.69 -25.54
CA ALA A 70 20.76 -28.41 -25.42
C ALA A 70 20.50 -29.92 -25.37
N GLN A 71 21.05 -30.66 -26.34
CA GLN A 71 21.07 -32.11 -26.33
C GLN A 71 22.25 -32.61 -25.49
N GLN A 72 21.98 -33.53 -24.58
CA GLN A 72 22.99 -34.19 -23.76
C GLN A 72 23.10 -35.67 -24.12
N LYS A 73 24.23 -36.26 -23.71
CA LYS A 73 24.45 -37.71 -23.74
C LYS A 73 23.21 -38.50 -23.30
N LYS A 74 22.93 -39.60 -24.01
CA LYS A 74 21.75 -40.47 -23.83
C LYS A 74 20.42 -39.82 -24.26
N ASN A 75 20.46 -38.96 -25.29
CA ASN A 75 19.29 -38.27 -25.84
C ASN A 75 18.49 -37.50 -24.78
N LYS A 76 19.17 -36.99 -23.75
CA LYS A 76 18.52 -36.19 -22.72
C LYS A 76 18.51 -34.74 -23.18
N GLU A 77 17.32 -34.21 -23.37
CA GLU A 77 17.14 -32.83 -23.76
C GLU A 77 16.98 -31.91 -22.54
N THR A 78 17.52 -30.70 -22.66
CA THR A 78 17.31 -29.61 -21.71
C THR A 78 17.06 -28.33 -22.49
N ILE A 79 16.13 -27.51 -22.02
CA ILE A 79 15.71 -26.30 -22.73
C ILE A 79 15.83 -25.11 -21.77
N THR A 80 16.43 -23.99 -22.14
CA THR A 80 16.29 -22.75 -21.37
C THR A 80 14.88 -22.18 -21.58
N THR A 81 14.17 -21.77 -20.54
CA THR A 81 12.94 -20.96 -20.72
C THR A 81 13.10 -19.72 -19.90
N GLY A 82 12.51 -18.65 -20.40
CA GLY A 82 12.46 -17.36 -19.73
C GLY A 82 11.95 -17.38 -18.28
N THR A 83 11.19 -18.39 -17.79
CA THR A 83 10.53 -18.26 -16.46
C THR A 83 10.08 -19.54 -15.68
N SER A 84 10.46 -20.80 -15.96
CA SER A 84 9.96 -21.96 -15.14
C SER A 84 10.93 -23.12 -14.78
N ASN A 85 10.52 -23.89 -13.76
CA ASN A 85 11.28 -24.56 -12.68
C ASN A 85 12.19 -25.78 -13.00
N ASN A 86 12.72 -26.02 -14.21
CA ASN A 86 13.46 -27.28 -14.46
C ASN A 86 14.65 -27.19 -15.44
N LYS A 87 15.49 -26.15 -15.37
CA LYS A 87 16.30 -25.75 -16.54
C LYS A 87 17.72 -25.29 -16.27
N ILE A 88 18.56 -25.41 -17.32
CA ILE A 88 19.94 -24.90 -17.35
C ILE A 88 19.88 -23.38 -17.25
N ASP A 89 20.67 -22.84 -16.33
CA ASP A 89 20.79 -21.42 -16.03
C ASP A 89 21.45 -20.68 -17.20
N TRP A 90 20.99 -19.46 -17.51
CA TRP A 90 21.58 -18.62 -18.57
C TRP A 90 23.06 -18.31 -18.35
N THR A 91 23.55 -18.42 -17.10
CA THR A 91 24.97 -18.37 -16.76
C THR A 91 25.84 -19.43 -17.45
N ALA A 92 25.25 -20.47 -18.05
CA ALA A 92 25.97 -21.46 -18.85
C ALA A 92 26.30 -20.99 -20.27
N TYR A 93 25.68 -19.89 -20.73
CA TYR A 93 25.71 -19.46 -22.12
C TYR A 93 26.29 -18.04 -22.24
N ALA A 94 27.14 -17.83 -23.24
CA ALA A 94 27.47 -16.52 -23.75
C ALA A 94 26.44 -16.19 -24.84
N VAL A 95 25.77 -15.05 -24.72
CA VAL A 95 24.79 -14.58 -25.71
C VAL A 95 25.25 -13.23 -26.22
N GLU A 96 25.48 -13.15 -27.53
CA GLU A 96 25.79 -11.92 -28.24
C GLU A 96 24.59 -11.56 -29.12
N VAL A 97 24.18 -10.30 -29.09
CA VAL A 97 23.03 -9.80 -29.84
C VAL A 97 23.47 -8.61 -30.67
N GLU A 98 23.33 -8.72 -31.98
CA GLU A 98 23.48 -7.62 -32.94
C GLU A 98 22.09 -7.11 -33.32
N GLY A 99 21.83 -5.82 -33.13
CA GLY A 99 20.48 -5.25 -33.27
C GLY A 99 19.66 -5.25 -31.99
N GLY A 100 20.30 -5.36 -30.83
CA GLY A 100 19.61 -5.39 -29.54
C GLY A 100 20.52 -5.62 -28.35
N SER A 101 19.95 -6.14 -27.26
CA SER A 101 20.69 -6.62 -26.10
C SER A 101 20.05 -7.88 -25.53
N PHE A 102 20.74 -8.58 -24.64
CA PHE A 102 20.22 -9.78 -23.99
C PHE A 102 20.22 -9.64 -22.47
N LYS A 103 19.12 -10.04 -21.83
CA LYS A 103 19.02 -10.09 -20.36
C LYS A 103 18.04 -11.18 -19.92
N ASN A 104 18.50 -12.07 -19.04
CA ASN A 104 17.66 -13.06 -18.36
C ASN A 104 16.78 -13.91 -19.31
N GLY A 105 17.29 -14.26 -20.49
CA GLY A 105 16.52 -15.06 -21.47
C GLY A 105 15.62 -14.25 -22.39
N LEU A 106 15.70 -12.93 -22.34
CA LEU A 106 14.99 -12.02 -23.24
C LEU A 106 16.01 -11.30 -24.13
N VAL A 107 15.75 -11.31 -25.42
CA VAL A 107 16.42 -10.45 -26.40
C VAL A 107 15.59 -9.18 -26.52
N HIS A 108 16.18 -8.06 -26.12
CA HIS A 108 15.61 -6.73 -26.27
C HIS A 108 15.98 -6.21 -27.66
N VAL A 109 15.01 -6.12 -28.57
CA VAL A 109 15.22 -5.56 -29.90
C VAL A 109 15.57 -4.08 -29.75
N ALA A 110 16.58 -3.59 -30.49
CA ALA A 110 16.98 -2.20 -30.40
C ALA A 110 15.79 -1.26 -30.68
N PRO A 111 15.71 -0.10 -30.01
CA PRO A 111 14.58 0.83 -30.15
C PRO A 111 14.63 1.67 -31.44
N LYS A 112 15.75 1.63 -32.19
CA LYS A 112 15.89 2.32 -33.48
C LYS A 112 16.14 1.31 -34.58
N ARG A 113 15.43 1.47 -35.69
CA ARG A 113 15.58 0.58 -36.86
C ARG A 113 17.00 0.63 -37.45
N SER A 114 17.65 1.78 -37.42
CA SER A 114 19.04 1.97 -37.89
C SER A 114 20.06 1.08 -37.20
N ASP A 115 19.74 0.60 -36.00
CA ASP A 115 20.65 -0.18 -35.18
C ASP A 115 20.47 -1.69 -35.41
N ILE A 116 19.45 -2.08 -36.20
CA ILE A 116 19.09 -3.47 -36.48
C ILE A 116 19.56 -3.84 -37.89
N PRO A 117 20.28 -4.96 -38.08
CA PRO A 117 20.61 -5.46 -39.42
C PRO A 117 19.37 -5.63 -40.31
N ASN A 118 19.54 -5.48 -41.62
CA ASN A 118 18.43 -5.62 -42.58
C ASN A 118 17.72 -6.97 -42.49
N GLU A 119 18.48 -8.03 -42.18
CA GLU A 119 17.99 -9.40 -42.02
C GLU A 119 17.18 -9.62 -40.72
N GLY A 120 17.34 -8.77 -39.71
CA GLY A 120 16.77 -8.92 -38.38
C GLY A 120 17.80 -8.85 -37.26
N VAL A 121 17.40 -9.16 -36.02
CA VAL A 121 18.32 -9.26 -34.88
C VAL A 121 19.11 -10.56 -34.98
N LYS A 122 20.44 -10.47 -35.03
CA LYS A 122 21.30 -11.66 -35.04
C LYS A 122 21.65 -12.03 -33.62
N VAL A 123 21.38 -13.28 -33.24
CA VAL A 123 21.66 -13.79 -31.90
C VAL A 123 22.63 -14.95 -32.02
N LYS A 124 23.81 -14.80 -31.42
CA LYS A 124 24.81 -15.87 -31.31
C LYS A 124 24.80 -16.38 -29.89
N VAL A 125 24.61 -17.69 -29.74
CA VAL A 125 24.63 -18.38 -28.46
C VAL A 125 25.78 -19.36 -28.45
N GLY A 126 26.62 -19.31 -27.42
CA GLY A 126 27.71 -20.27 -27.21
C GLY A 126 27.71 -20.82 -25.80
N VAL A 127 28.12 -22.08 -25.63
CA VAL A 127 28.29 -22.66 -24.29
C VAL A 127 29.63 -22.19 -23.71
N ILE A 128 29.63 -21.46 -22.59
CA ILE A 128 30.85 -20.81 -22.04
C ILE A 128 31.99 -21.82 -21.82
N MET A 129 31.67 -22.99 -21.26
CA MET A 129 32.67 -24.03 -20.95
C MET A 129 33.01 -24.93 -22.15
N ARG A 130 32.27 -24.81 -23.25
CA ARG A 130 32.46 -25.60 -24.50
C ARG A 130 32.19 -24.70 -25.71
N PRO A 131 33.08 -23.74 -26.01
CA PRO A 131 32.86 -22.73 -27.05
C PRO A 131 32.70 -23.30 -28.47
N GLU A 132 33.11 -24.56 -28.68
CA GLU A 132 32.86 -25.29 -29.92
C GLU A 132 31.37 -25.53 -30.19
N PHE A 133 30.53 -25.49 -29.16
CA PHE A 133 29.08 -25.52 -29.31
C PHE A 133 28.53 -24.12 -29.31
N LYS A 134 28.20 -23.69 -30.52
CA LYS A 134 27.59 -22.41 -30.81
C LYS A 134 26.47 -22.62 -31.80
N ASP A 135 25.48 -21.75 -31.73
CA ASP A 135 24.43 -21.63 -32.71
C ASP A 135 24.13 -20.16 -32.99
N GLU A 136 23.60 -19.88 -34.17
CA GLU A 136 23.26 -18.55 -34.62
C GLU A 136 21.87 -18.56 -35.22
N LEU A 137 21.03 -17.62 -34.79
CA LEU A 137 19.70 -17.44 -35.35
C LEU A 137 19.46 -15.98 -35.69
N ILE A 138 18.55 -15.76 -36.62
CA ILE A 138 18.07 -14.43 -37.01
C ILE A 138 16.62 -14.31 -36.57
N ILE A 139 16.32 -13.30 -35.76
CA ILE A 139 14.96 -12.94 -35.37
C ILE A 139 14.48 -11.87 -36.36
N PRO A 140 13.47 -12.18 -37.22
CA PRO A 140 12.93 -11.18 -38.13
C PRO A 140 12.29 -10.06 -37.32
N VAL A 141 12.60 -8.82 -37.69
CA VAL A 141 12.01 -7.61 -37.09
C VAL A 141 11.18 -6.92 -38.14
N HIS A 142 9.92 -6.71 -37.82
CA HIS A 142 8.96 -6.01 -38.66
C HIS A 142 8.86 -4.54 -38.24
N GLU A 143 8.57 -3.70 -39.22
CA GLU A 143 8.30 -2.29 -39.00
C GLU A 143 6.79 -2.06 -38.89
N ILE A 144 6.41 -1.25 -37.91
CA ILE A 144 5.03 -0.78 -37.73
C ILE A 144 4.78 0.33 -38.75
N SER A 145 3.66 0.26 -39.46
CA SER A 145 3.22 1.26 -40.44
C SER A 145 2.15 2.19 -39.86
N SER A 146 1.32 1.70 -38.94
CA SER A 146 0.29 2.47 -38.25
C SER A 146 -0.07 1.83 -36.92
N ILE A 147 -0.65 2.63 -36.02
CA ILE A 147 -1.25 2.14 -34.77
C ILE A 147 -2.68 2.66 -34.69
N ASP A 148 -3.56 1.83 -34.15
CA ASP A 148 -4.95 2.13 -33.85
C ASP A 148 -5.19 1.88 -32.37
N LEU A 149 -5.52 2.93 -31.63
CA LEU A 149 -5.78 2.92 -30.21
C LEU A 149 -7.29 2.89 -29.97
N ASN A 150 -7.72 2.08 -29.02
CA ASN A 150 -9.10 1.96 -28.57
C ASN A 150 -9.10 1.75 -27.05
N TYR A 151 -10.27 1.75 -26.43
CA TYR A 151 -10.39 1.53 -24.99
C TYR A 151 -11.58 0.65 -24.63
N THR A 152 -11.55 0.10 -23.42
CA THR A 152 -12.67 -0.61 -22.80
C THR A 152 -12.75 -0.18 -21.33
N PRO A 153 -13.93 0.28 -20.85
CA PRO A 153 -14.12 0.57 -19.43
C PRO A 153 -13.80 -0.65 -18.56
N THR A 154 -13.16 -0.44 -17.41
CA THR A 154 -12.93 -1.50 -16.43
C THR A 154 -14.07 -1.56 -15.40
N GLN A 155 -13.96 -2.45 -14.40
CA GLN A 155 -14.88 -2.46 -13.26
C GLN A 155 -14.71 -1.21 -12.37
N ASP A 156 -13.50 -0.66 -12.31
CA ASP A 156 -13.23 0.63 -11.69
C ASP A 156 -13.63 1.74 -12.69
N PRO A 157 -14.59 2.61 -12.34
CA PRO A 157 -15.10 3.60 -13.27
C PRO A 157 -14.12 4.76 -13.54
N LEU A 158 -12.99 4.81 -12.82
CA LEU A 158 -11.88 5.71 -13.10
C LEU A 158 -10.74 5.05 -13.88
N SER A 159 -10.90 3.80 -14.30
CA SER A 159 -9.88 3.05 -15.01
C SER A 159 -10.39 2.49 -16.35
N TYR A 160 -9.56 2.59 -17.38
CA TYR A 160 -9.84 2.11 -18.73
C TYR A 160 -8.69 1.25 -19.24
N THR A 161 -9.00 0.09 -19.80
CA THR A 161 -8.01 -0.73 -20.51
C THR A 161 -7.86 -0.20 -21.93
N LEU A 162 -6.63 0.17 -22.30
CA LEU A 162 -6.28 0.52 -23.66
C LEU A 162 -6.07 -0.75 -24.49
N ASN A 163 -6.74 -0.80 -25.63
CA ASN A 163 -6.55 -1.83 -26.64
C ASN A 163 -5.80 -1.18 -27.80
N LEU A 164 -4.63 -1.71 -28.14
CA LEU A 164 -3.85 -1.21 -29.26
C LEU A 164 -3.75 -2.28 -30.34
N SER A 165 -3.90 -1.87 -31.60
CA SER A 165 -3.59 -2.66 -32.78
C SER A 165 -2.51 -1.95 -33.57
N ALA A 166 -1.39 -2.61 -33.82
CA ALA A 166 -0.31 -2.09 -34.66
C ALA A 166 -0.32 -2.85 -35.98
N ARG A 167 -0.48 -2.13 -37.09
CA ARG A 167 -0.36 -2.70 -38.43
C ARG A 167 1.10 -2.62 -38.87
N LEU A 168 1.58 -3.68 -39.50
CA LEU A 168 2.92 -3.78 -40.06
C LEU A 168 2.89 -3.46 -41.56
N TYR A 169 4.06 -3.22 -42.17
CA TYR A 169 4.16 -2.99 -43.62
C TYR A 169 3.74 -4.17 -44.50
N ASN A 170 3.71 -5.39 -43.96
CA ASN A 170 3.19 -6.57 -44.64
C ASN A 170 1.68 -6.79 -44.41
N GLU A 171 0.97 -5.77 -43.90
CA GLU A 171 -0.47 -5.78 -43.56
C GLU A 171 -0.88 -6.70 -42.40
N GLU A 172 0.06 -7.41 -41.77
CA GLU A 172 -0.23 -8.16 -40.55
C GLU A 172 -0.44 -7.21 -39.36
N THR A 173 -1.20 -7.67 -38.35
CA THR A 173 -1.56 -6.85 -37.19
C THR A 173 -1.14 -7.53 -35.89
N ILE A 174 -0.49 -6.78 -35.01
CA ILE A 174 -0.18 -7.17 -33.64
C ILE A 174 -1.13 -6.42 -32.71
N THR A 175 -1.66 -7.09 -31.69
CA THR A 175 -2.54 -6.44 -30.71
C THR A 175 -1.92 -6.41 -29.32
N SER A 176 -2.37 -5.50 -28.46
CA SER A 176 -1.92 -5.41 -27.06
C SER A 176 -2.23 -6.64 -26.21
N LYS A 177 -3.05 -7.58 -26.73
CA LYS A 177 -3.33 -8.89 -26.11
C LYS A 177 -2.30 -9.96 -26.47
N SER A 178 -1.45 -9.70 -27.47
CA SER A 178 -0.40 -10.63 -27.90
C SER A 178 0.72 -10.67 -26.86
N SER A 179 1.29 -11.84 -26.61
CA SER A 179 2.44 -12.01 -25.71
C SER A 179 3.72 -11.34 -26.24
N SER A 180 3.80 -11.08 -27.54
CA SER A 180 4.89 -10.34 -28.19
C SER A 180 4.75 -8.82 -28.08
N PHE A 181 3.58 -8.31 -27.70
CA PHE A 181 3.38 -6.87 -27.59
C PHE A 181 3.98 -6.33 -26.29
N SER A 182 4.70 -5.21 -26.39
CA SER A 182 5.25 -4.51 -25.24
C SER A 182 4.82 -3.04 -25.31
N TRP A 183 4.26 -2.53 -24.21
CA TRP A 183 3.87 -1.13 -24.10
C TRP A 183 5.07 -0.17 -24.15
N ASP A 184 6.29 -0.66 -23.90
CA ASP A 184 7.53 0.13 -23.91
C ASP A 184 7.92 0.63 -25.31
N ILE A 185 7.30 0.09 -26.36
CA ILE A 185 7.51 0.58 -27.73
C ILE A 185 6.78 1.91 -27.99
N LEU A 186 5.94 2.37 -27.05
CA LEU A 186 5.12 3.56 -27.16
C LEU A 186 5.41 4.54 -26.02
N ASN A 187 5.39 5.83 -26.35
CA ASN A 187 5.27 6.91 -25.39
C ASN A 187 3.80 7.30 -25.26
N PHE A 188 3.29 7.27 -24.03
CA PHE A 188 1.92 7.71 -23.73
C PHE A 188 1.92 9.09 -23.10
N THR A 189 1.00 9.92 -23.56
CA THR A 189 0.63 11.18 -22.89
C THR A 189 -0.87 11.24 -22.74
N ALA A 190 -1.35 11.72 -21.60
CA ALA A 190 -2.77 11.88 -21.34
C ALA A 190 -3.07 13.15 -20.56
N ASN A 191 -4.19 13.82 -20.86
CA ASN A 191 -4.64 14.99 -20.11
C ASN A 191 -5.69 14.57 -19.05
N GLY A 192 -5.22 14.23 -17.86
CA GLY A 192 -6.10 13.89 -16.72
C GLY A 192 -6.01 12.44 -16.22
N GLY A 193 -5.02 11.68 -16.66
CA GLY A 193 -4.80 10.31 -16.18
C GLY A 193 -3.34 9.88 -16.22
N VAL A 194 -3.05 8.80 -15.51
CA VAL A 194 -1.76 8.12 -15.50
C VAL A 194 -1.89 6.82 -16.27
N PHE A 195 -1.02 6.62 -17.25
CA PHE A 195 -0.91 5.35 -17.96
C PHE A 195 0.04 4.41 -17.22
N LYS A 196 -0.37 3.16 -17.04
CA LYS A 196 0.46 2.07 -16.52
C LYS A 196 -0.01 0.73 -17.08
N ASP A 197 0.88 0.00 -17.74
CA ASP A 197 0.69 -1.40 -18.16
C ASP A 197 -0.60 -1.64 -18.97
N GLY A 198 -0.92 -0.73 -19.90
CA GLY A 198 -2.13 -0.83 -20.72
C GLY A 198 -3.40 -0.32 -20.06
N ILE A 199 -3.30 0.24 -18.86
CA ILE A 199 -4.42 0.84 -18.13
C ILE A 199 -4.18 2.33 -17.99
N ILE A 200 -5.20 3.13 -18.28
CA ILE A 200 -5.22 4.54 -17.89
C ILE A 200 -6.14 4.71 -16.69
N THR A 201 -5.60 5.29 -15.62
CA THR A 201 -6.33 5.60 -14.38
C THR A 201 -6.42 7.10 -14.20
N LEU A 202 -7.62 7.60 -13.94
CA LEU A 202 -7.90 9.01 -13.77
C LEU A 202 -7.54 9.50 -12.38
N SER A 203 -7.20 10.79 -12.30
CA SER A 203 -7.02 11.44 -11.00
C SER A 203 -8.38 11.60 -10.31
N GLU A 204 -8.52 11.12 -9.08
CA GLU A 204 -9.72 11.35 -8.27
C GLU A 204 -9.80 12.79 -7.73
N THR A 205 -8.73 13.58 -7.87
CA THR A 205 -8.57 14.85 -7.14
C THR A 205 -8.34 16.07 -8.02
N ASP A 206 -7.95 15.88 -9.28
CA ASP A 206 -7.65 17.01 -10.18
C ASP A 206 -8.14 16.76 -11.61
N HIS A 207 -9.24 17.43 -11.94
CA HIS A 207 -9.93 17.38 -13.22
C HIS A 207 -9.64 18.60 -14.11
N ARG A 208 -8.74 19.52 -13.71
CA ARG A 208 -8.43 20.75 -14.47
C ARG A 208 -7.93 20.47 -15.88
N HIS A 209 -7.11 19.44 -16.02
CA HIS A 209 -6.51 19.08 -17.30
C HIS A 209 -7.49 18.45 -18.31
N MET A 210 -8.73 18.12 -17.88
CA MET A 210 -9.75 17.57 -18.78
C MET A 210 -10.43 18.67 -19.58
N ARG A 211 -10.28 18.61 -20.90
CA ARG A 211 -10.95 19.49 -21.86
C ARG A 211 -12.17 18.77 -22.41
N ASN A 212 -13.25 19.50 -22.63
CA ASN A 212 -14.47 18.98 -23.27
C ASN A 212 -15.04 17.69 -22.63
N ASN A 213 -14.81 17.47 -21.33
CA ASN A 213 -15.25 16.27 -20.61
C ASN A 213 -14.70 14.96 -21.18
N THR A 214 -13.55 15.01 -21.85
CA THR A 214 -12.85 13.85 -22.37
C THR A 214 -11.42 13.77 -21.83
N ILE A 215 -10.89 12.55 -21.74
CA ILE A 215 -9.44 12.32 -21.66
C ILE A 215 -8.93 12.03 -23.05
N GLY A 216 -8.11 12.93 -23.55
CA GLY A 216 -7.23 12.70 -24.69
C GLY A 216 -6.08 11.80 -24.27
N VAL A 217 -5.94 10.66 -24.95
CA VAL A 217 -4.78 9.78 -24.82
C VAL A 217 -4.08 9.75 -26.15
N ASN A 218 -2.82 10.16 -26.17
CA ASN A 218 -1.95 10.06 -27.33
C ASN A 218 -0.91 8.96 -27.09
N ALA A 219 -0.90 7.98 -27.98
CA ALA A 219 0.15 6.97 -28.07
C ALA A 219 1.04 7.31 -29.27
N GLN A 220 2.36 7.38 -29.04
CA GLN A 220 3.34 7.65 -30.08
C GLN A 220 4.41 6.57 -30.09
N LEU A 221 4.72 6.02 -31.27
CA LEU A 221 5.78 5.03 -31.40
C LEU A 221 7.16 5.64 -31.09
N VAL A 222 7.94 4.97 -30.25
CA VAL A 222 9.28 5.42 -29.84
C VAL A 222 10.24 5.42 -31.03
N ALA A 223 10.13 4.41 -31.88
CA ALA A 223 10.99 4.23 -33.06
C ALA A 223 10.70 5.25 -34.17
N ASP A 224 9.44 5.66 -34.33
CA ASP A 224 9.01 6.67 -35.31
C ASP A 224 7.87 7.52 -34.75
N LYS A 225 8.21 8.77 -34.40
CA LYS A 225 7.26 9.71 -33.82
C LYS A 225 6.13 10.13 -34.78
N ALA A 226 6.31 9.94 -36.09
CA ALA A 226 5.26 10.21 -37.08
C ALA A 226 4.11 9.20 -36.94
N ILE A 227 4.39 8.00 -36.42
CA ILE A 227 3.38 6.98 -36.12
C ILE A 227 2.83 7.25 -34.72
N ASN A 228 1.64 7.84 -34.68
CA ASN A 228 0.91 8.12 -33.46
C ASN A 228 -0.59 7.97 -33.69
N ASP A 229 -1.33 7.77 -32.61
CA ASP A 229 -2.78 7.81 -32.61
C ASP A 229 -3.30 8.47 -31.33
N THR A 230 -4.44 9.14 -31.43
CA THR A 230 -5.06 9.86 -30.32
C THR A 230 -6.53 9.49 -30.21
N ILE A 231 -6.93 9.02 -29.02
CA ILE A 231 -8.33 8.78 -28.68
C ILE A 231 -8.84 9.82 -27.69
N GLN A 232 -10.17 10.00 -27.66
CA GLN A 232 -10.88 10.78 -26.66
C GLN A 232 -11.80 9.85 -25.88
N ILE A 233 -11.57 9.73 -24.57
CA ILE A 233 -12.37 8.90 -23.68
C ILE A 233 -13.40 9.81 -22.99
N PRO A 234 -14.69 9.76 -23.35
CA PRO A 234 -15.73 10.56 -22.70
C PRO A 234 -15.89 10.16 -21.24
N GLN A 235 -16.03 11.17 -20.37
CA GLN A 235 -16.34 10.98 -18.95
C GLN A 235 -17.78 11.38 -18.68
N ASP A 236 -18.51 10.53 -17.98
CA ASP A 236 -19.86 10.82 -17.54
C ASP A 236 -19.94 11.48 -16.16
N PHE A 237 -18.83 11.48 -15.42
CA PHE A 237 -18.67 12.02 -14.06
C PHE A 237 -19.72 11.50 -13.06
N LYS A 238 -20.22 10.28 -13.23
CA LYS A 238 -21.21 9.68 -12.31
C LYS A 238 -20.60 9.01 -11.07
N ASN A 239 -19.29 9.17 -10.89
CA ASN A 239 -18.57 8.51 -9.81
C ASN A 239 -18.91 9.12 -8.45
N LYS A 240 -19.06 8.26 -7.45
CA LYS A 240 -19.20 8.69 -6.06
C LYS A 240 -17.84 9.12 -5.53
N ILE A 241 -17.68 10.42 -5.29
CA ILE A 241 -16.43 10.99 -4.79
C ILE A 241 -16.59 11.34 -3.32
N VAL A 242 -15.62 10.96 -2.50
CA VAL A 242 -15.58 11.33 -1.08
C VAL A 242 -14.33 12.16 -0.83
N ALA A 243 -14.51 13.45 -0.53
CA ALA A 243 -13.44 14.35 -0.13
C ALA A 243 -13.37 14.38 1.41
N PHE A 244 -12.33 13.76 1.97
CA PHE A 244 -12.17 13.58 3.42
C PHE A 244 -11.29 14.66 4.04
N TYR A 245 -11.91 15.45 4.91
CA TYR A 245 -11.34 16.53 5.72
C TYR A 245 -11.66 16.31 7.21
N GLY A 246 -11.96 15.07 7.58
CA GLY A 246 -12.34 14.71 8.94
C GLY A 246 -11.14 14.67 9.88
N GLY A 247 -11.40 14.99 11.14
CA GLY A 247 -10.46 14.85 12.23
C GLY A 247 -10.15 13.38 12.50
N ARG A 248 -8.93 13.12 12.96
CA ARG A 248 -8.50 11.77 13.31
C ARG A 248 -9.10 11.37 14.66
N SER A 249 -9.65 10.17 14.78
CA SER A 249 -10.07 9.66 16.09
C SER A 249 -8.89 9.45 17.04
N GLY A 250 -9.12 9.75 18.31
CA GLY A 250 -8.25 9.47 19.43
C GLY A 250 -8.04 7.96 19.63
N ARG A 251 -6.92 7.61 20.23
CA ARG A 251 -6.60 6.22 20.58
C ARG A 251 -7.08 5.91 21.98
N ASN A 252 -7.49 4.68 22.20
CA ASN A 252 -7.87 4.23 23.52
C ASN A 252 -6.66 4.18 24.46
N GLY A 253 -6.92 4.50 25.72
CA GLY A 253 -6.00 4.30 26.82
C GLY A 253 -5.69 2.82 27.05
N ARG A 254 -4.53 2.56 27.65
CA ARG A 254 -4.10 1.20 27.96
C ARG A 254 -4.62 0.78 29.32
N ASP A 255 -5.10 -0.45 29.43
CA ASP A 255 -5.46 -1.01 30.72
C ASP A 255 -4.24 -1.10 31.66
N GLY A 256 -4.48 -0.79 32.92
CA GLY A 256 -3.57 -0.97 34.02
C GLY A 256 -3.38 -2.46 34.34
N ARG A 257 -2.16 -2.85 34.67
CA ARG A 257 -1.85 -4.21 35.10
C ARG A 257 -2.28 -4.43 36.54
N SER A 258 -2.89 -5.57 36.81
CA SER A 258 -3.16 -5.98 38.18
C SER A 258 -1.88 -6.13 38.99
N GLY A 259 -1.96 -5.81 40.27
CA GLY A 259 -0.92 -6.06 41.25
C GLY A 259 -0.74 -7.55 41.51
N ASN A 260 0.49 -7.95 41.78
CA ASN A 260 0.82 -9.28 42.24
C ASN A 260 0.36 -9.48 43.68
N SER A 261 -0.18 -10.66 43.97
CA SER A 261 -0.48 -11.07 45.33
C SER A 261 0.79 -11.24 46.18
N GLY A 262 0.65 -11.00 47.47
CA GLY A 262 1.64 -11.28 48.49
C GLY A 262 1.87 -12.78 48.66
N LYS A 263 3.02 -13.12 49.21
CA LYS A 263 3.42 -14.49 49.54
C LYS A 263 2.92 -14.84 50.92
N ASP A 264 2.38 -16.03 51.08
CA ASP A 264 1.99 -16.53 52.39
C ASP A 264 3.20 -16.65 53.32
N GLY A 265 2.93 -16.40 54.59
CA GLY A 265 3.85 -16.58 55.69
C GLY A 265 4.13 -18.06 55.92
N LYS A 266 5.38 -18.38 56.27
CA LYS A 266 5.76 -19.75 56.61
C LYS A 266 5.36 -20.08 58.05
N GLY A 267 4.79 -21.26 58.27
CA GLY A 267 4.49 -21.73 59.62
C GLY A 267 5.75 -21.83 60.50
N GLY A 268 5.58 -21.58 61.79
CA GLY A 268 6.62 -21.82 62.77
C GLY A 268 6.74 -23.32 63.04
N GLY A 269 7.94 -23.88 63.04
CA GLY A 269 8.16 -25.24 63.53
C GLY A 269 7.72 -25.38 65.01
N GLY A 270 7.78 -26.58 65.59
CA GLY A 270 7.22 -26.89 66.93
C GLY A 270 7.65 -26.01 68.11
N GLN A 271 8.61 -25.10 67.93
CA GLN A 271 9.04 -24.10 68.91
C GLN A 271 9.17 -22.67 68.35
N GLY A 272 8.44 -22.31 67.29
CA GLY A 272 8.51 -20.97 66.68
C GLY A 272 7.16 -20.36 66.34
N SER A 273 7.13 -19.02 66.30
CA SER A 273 6.01 -18.25 65.74
C SER A 273 5.91 -18.42 64.23
N GLY A 274 4.68 -18.31 63.71
CA GLY A 274 4.47 -18.21 62.28
C GLY A 274 5.03 -16.90 61.74
N ARG A 275 5.55 -16.92 60.50
CA ARG A 275 5.95 -15.70 59.81
C ARG A 275 4.73 -15.03 59.22
N ASP A 276 4.77 -13.71 59.15
CA ASP A 276 3.71 -12.93 58.51
C ASP A 276 3.68 -13.19 57.00
N GLY A 277 2.49 -13.10 56.42
CA GLY A 277 2.31 -13.01 54.98
C GLY A 277 2.75 -11.66 54.45
N SER A 278 3.29 -11.62 53.23
CA SER A 278 3.68 -10.36 52.61
C SER A 278 2.45 -9.62 52.08
N PRO A 279 2.47 -8.27 52.01
CA PRO A 279 1.39 -7.53 51.39
C PRO A 279 1.28 -7.83 49.89
N GLY A 280 0.08 -7.65 49.34
CA GLY A 280 -0.14 -7.57 47.91
C GLY A 280 0.31 -6.24 47.35
N SER A 281 0.70 -6.21 46.08
CA SER A 281 1.10 -4.98 45.39
C SER A 281 -0.09 -4.25 44.81
N ARG A 282 0.02 -2.93 44.68
CA ARG A 282 -1.00 -2.08 44.06
C ARG A 282 -1.16 -2.40 42.57
N GLY A 283 -2.40 -2.36 42.08
CA GLY A 283 -2.71 -2.39 40.65
C GLY A 283 -2.33 -1.08 39.98
N GLN A 284 -1.87 -1.15 38.73
CA GLN A 284 -1.51 0.04 37.95
C GLN A 284 -2.77 0.76 37.48
N ASP A 285 -2.69 2.08 37.37
CA ASP A 285 -3.78 2.87 36.80
C ASP A 285 -3.91 2.58 35.29
N GLY A 286 -5.12 2.68 34.76
CA GLY A 286 -5.37 2.72 33.33
C GLY A 286 -4.90 4.05 32.76
N GLY A 287 -4.45 4.04 31.50
CA GLY A 287 -4.11 5.26 30.77
C GLY A 287 -5.36 5.95 30.24
N ASP A 288 -5.31 7.26 30.05
CA ASP A 288 -6.39 8.03 29.44
C ASP A 288 -6.48 7.75 27.94
N GLY A 289 -7.66 7.95 27.36
CA GLY A 289 -7.83 8.00 25.91
C GLY A 289 -7.32 9.32 25.33
N ASP A 290 -6.76 9.29 24.13
CA ASP A 290 -6.39 10.51 23.42
C ASP A 290 -7.66 11.23 22.90
N ASP A 291 -7.63 12.55 22.78
CA ASP A 291 -8.71 13.31 22.17
C ASP A 291 -8.84 13.03 20.66
N GLY A 292 -10.04 13.22 20.13
CA GLY A 292 -10.29 13.31 18.70
C GLY A 292 -9.77 14.61 18.12
N GLY A 293 -9.18 14.57 16.94
CA GLY A 293 -8.79 15.77 16.21
C GLY A 293 -9.99 16.49 15.64
N ASN A 294 -9.91 17.81 15.47
CA ASN A 294 -10.95 18.59 14.82
C ASN A 294 -11.02 18.31 13.30
N GLY A 295 -12.21 18.42 12.73
CA GLY A 295 -12.40 18.50 11.29
C GLY A 295 -11.76 19.75 10.70
N GLU A 296 -11.31 19.68 9.45
CA GLU A 296 -10.69 20.82 8.79
C GLU A 296 -11.76 21.84 8.34
N ASN A 297 -11.42 23.13 8.37
CA ASN A 297 -12.28 24.16 7.78
C ASN A 297 -12.14 24.14 6.26
N VAL A 298 -13.26 24.19 5.53
CA VAL A 298 -13.30 23.96 4.09
C VAL A 298 -14.06 25.08 3.38
N GLU A 299 -13.50 25.56 2.28
CA GLU A 299 -14.19 26.38 1.29
C GLU A 299 -14.51 25.54 0.06
N VAL A 300 -15.76 25.61 -0.40
CA VAL A 300 -16.27 24.89 -1.56
C VAL A 300 -16.77 25.91 -2.56
N TYR A 301 -16.25 25.87 -3.78
CA TYR A 301 -16.64 26.76 -4.86
C TYR A 301 -17.31 25.94 -5.95
N VAL A 302 -18.54 26.29 -6.32
CA VAL A 302 -19.37 25.53 -7.26
C VAL A 302 -19.81 26.42 -8.41
N SER A 303 -19.56 25.98 -9.64
CA SER A 303 -20.04 26.65 -10.85
C SER A 303 -20.50 25.65 -11.93
N LEU A 304 -21.28 26.11 -12.90
CA LEU A 304 -21.56 25.31 -14.10
C LEU A 304 -20.33 25.29 -15.00
N SER A 305 -20.02 24.12 -15.56
CA SER A 305 -18.93 24.01 -16.54
C SER A 305 -19.27 24.58 -17.91
N GLY A 306 -20.55 24.80 -18.21
CA GLY A 306 -21.06 25.13 -19.55
C GLY A 306 -21.15 23.92 -20.49
N SER A 307 -20.71 22.73 -20.05
CA SER A 307 -20.76 21.49 -20.81
C SER A 307 -21.85 20.55 -20.28
N TYR A 308 -22.31 19.67 -21.16
CA TYR A 308 -23.34 18.67 -20.87
C TYR A 308 -22.83 17.28 -21.24
N VAL A 309 -23.25 16.26 -20.49
CA VAL A 309 -23.03 14.85 -20.84
C VAL A 309 -24.37 14.14 -20.77
N ASN A 310 -24.85 13.63 -21.91
CA ASN A 310 -26.18 13.04 -22.04
C ASN A 310 -27.29 14.00 -21.56
N GLU A 311 -27.24 15.27 -22.01
CA GLU A 311 -28.17 16.34 -21.63
C GLU A 311 -28.11 16.78 -20.16
N VAL A 312 -27.22 16.19 -19.37
CA VAL A 312 -27.02 16.53 -17.96
C VAL A 312 -25.91 17.58 -17.80
N PRO A 313 -26.14 18.71 -17.11
CA PRO A 313 -25.09 19.69 -16.88
C PRO A 313 -23.99 19.15 -15.96
N ILE A 314 -22.75 19.53 -16.26
CA ILE A 314 -21.60 19.18 -15.42
C ILE A 314 -21.27 20.37 -14.52
N LEU A 315 -21.11 20.10 -13.22
CA LEU A 315 -20.63 21.07 -12.24
C LEU A 315 -19.11 21.00 -12.15
N ASN A 316 -18.51 22.18 -12.02
CA ASN A 316 -17.13 22.40 -11.66
C ASN A 316 -17.09 22.69 -10.16
N VAL A 317 -16.35 21.90 -9.38
CA VAL A 317 -16.23 22.03 -7.92
C VAL A 317 -14.77 22.16 -7.52
N HIS A 318 -14.42 23.25 -6.84
CA HIS A 318 -13.12 23.41 -6.20
C HIS A 318 -13.29 23.37 -4.69
N ILE A 319 -12.62 22.44 -4.03
CA ILE A 319 -12.66 22.26 -2.58
C ILE A 319 -11.30 22.62 -2.03
N LYS A 320 -11.25 23.52 -1.05
CA LYS A 320 -10.02 24.01 -0.45
C LYS A 320 -10.10 23.94 1.07
N SER A 321 -9.19 23.20 1.68
CA SER A 321 -9.00 23.27 3.13
C SER A 321 -8.24 24.53 3.50
N THR A 322 -8.80 25.34 4.38
CA THR A 322 -8.09 26.51 4.94
C THR A 322 -7.13 26.11 6.05
N THR A 323 -7.20 24.85 6.54
CA THR A 323 -6.34 24.32 7.60
C THR A 323 -5.11 23.61 7.04
N SER A 324 -5.31 22.66 6.12
CA SER A 324 -4.23 21.82 5.58
C SER A 324 -3.72 22.29 4.21
N HIS A 325 -4.39 23.25 3.57
CA HIS A 325 -4.14 23.69 2.20
C HIS A 325 -4.28 22.60 1.13
N LYS A 326 -4.93 21.46 1.46
CA LYS A 326 -5.33 20.47 0.47
C LYS A 326 -6.41 21.04 -0.44
N GLU A 327 -6.27 20.77 -1.74
CA GLU A 327 -7.22 21.22 -2.75
C GLU A 327 -7.67 20.07 -3.65
N HIS A 328 -8.93 20.10 -4.05
CA HIS A 328 -9.50 19.18 -5.04
C HIS A 328 -10.22 20.00 -6.12
N TYR A 329 -10.00 19.64 -7.38
CA TYR A 329 -10.65 20.24 -8.53
C TYR A 329 -11.43 19.15 -9.24
N LEU A 330 -12.75 19.14 -9.09
CA LEU A 330 -13.61 18.04 -9.51
C LEU A 330 -14.66 18.49 -10.52
N LYS A 331 -14.93 17.62 -11.48
CA LYS A 331 -16.09 17.70 -12.37
C LYS A 331 -17.08 16.64 -11.91
N ILE A 332 -18.33 17.03 -11.67
CA ILE A 332 -19.40 16.12 -11.22
C ILE A 332 -20.65 16.24 -12.09
N ASN A 333 -21.31 15.13 -12.33
CA ASN A 333 -22.58 15.08 -13.05
C ASN A 333 -23.73 15.57 -12.17
N SER A 334 -24.51 16.56 -12.61
CA SER A 334 -25.55 17.15 -11.74
C SER A 334 -26.69 16.21 -11.38
N ASP A 335 -26.97 15.18 -12.18
CA ASP A 335 -28.24 14.45 -12.06
C ASP A 335 -28.20 13.30 -11.07
N ASN A 336 -27.03 12.81 -10.65
CA ASN A 336 -26.93 11.70 -9.70
C ASN A 336 -25.53 11.55 -9.06
N SER A 337 -24.70 12.59 -9.03
CA SER A 337 -23.38 12.50 -8.37
C SER A 337 -23.51 12.74 -6.87
N TYR A 338 -22.88 11.89 -6.07
CA TYR A 338 -22.85 11.98 -4.61
C TYR A 338 -21.47 12.48 -4.17
N LEU A 339 -21.13 13.74 -4.47
CA LEU A 339 -19.92 14.32 -3.88
C LEU A 339 -20.16 14.47 -2.39
N SER A 340 -19.46 13.69 -1.58
CA SER A 340 -19.50 13.79 -0.12
C SER A 340 -18.27 14.52 0.39
N ILE A 341 -18.48 15.69 1.01
CA ILE A 341 -17.44 16.46 1.67
C ILE A 341 -17.58 16.21 3.17
N ILE A 342 -16.59 15.57 3.78
CA ILE A 342 -16.63 15.15 5.18
C ILE A 342 -15.63 15.98 5.98
N ALA A 343 -16.13 16.92 6.77
CA ALA A 343 -15.37 17.78 7.69
C ALA A 343 -15.71 17.49 9.15
N ASN A 344 -16.08 16.24 9.48
CA ASN A 344 -16.44 15.85 10.85
C ASN A 344 -15.24 15.88 11.79
N GLY A 345 -15.46 16.14 13.07
CA GLY A 345 -14.49 15.88 14.12
C GLY A 345 -14.25 14.39 14.35
N GLY A 346 -13.04 14.06 14.80
CA GLY A 346 -12.66 12.71 15.20
C GLY A 346 -13.25 12.33 16.55
N TRP A 347 -13.46 11.04 16.78
CA TRP A 347 -13.99 10.56 18.07
C TRP A 347 -12.89 10.55 19.13
N GLY A 348 -13.21 10.86 20.38
CA GLY A 348 -12.30 10.68 21.50
C GLY A 348 -12.05 9.21 21.81
N GLY A 349 -10.83 8.89 22.26
CA GLY A 349 -10.45 7.55 22.67
C GLY A 349 -11.06 7.18 24.03
N SER A 350 -11.44 5.93 24.22
CA SER A 350 -11.87 5.44 25.52
C SER A 350 -10.70 5.40 26.51
N GLY A 351 -10.93 5.66 27.79
CA GLY A 351 -9.91 5.41 28.83
C GLY A 351 -9.59 3.93 28.99
N GLY A 352 -8.47 3.59 29.64
CA GLY A 352 -8.11 2.22 30.02
C GLY A 352 -8.63 1.87 31.41
N ASN A 353 -8.94 0.61 31.67
CA ASN A 353 -9.36 0.17 33.00
C ASN A 353 -8.19 0.15 33.99
N GLY A 354 -8.46 0.45 35.26
CA GLY A 354 -7.47 0.28 36.32
C GLY A 354 -7.22 -1.19 36.65
N GLY A 355 -5.96 -1.53 36.95
CA GLY A 355 -5.57 -2.86 37.38
C GLY A 355 -6.04 -3.16 38.80
N ASN A 356 -6.45 -4.39 39.08
CA ASN A 356 -6.84 -4.77 40.45
C ASN A 356 -5.62 -4.80 41.38
N GLY A 357 -5.79 -4.48 42.66
CA GLY A 357 -4.78 -4.68 43.67
C GLY A 357 -4.57 -6.18 43.96
N GLY A 358 -3.32 -6.56 44.24
CA GLY A 358 -2.99 -7.92 44.65
C GLY A 358 -3.45 -8.22 46.06
N ASN A 359 -3.85 -9.45 46.34
CA ASN A 359 -4.23 -9.86 47.70
C ASN A 359 -2.98 -9.98 48.58
N GLY A 360 -3.09 -9.68 49.88
CA GLY A 360 -2.05 -10.00 50.86
C GLY A 360 -1.96 -11.50 51.09
N GLY A 361 -0.75 -11.99 51.38
CA GLY A 361 -0.52 -13.38 51.73
C GLY A 361 -1.07 -13.72 53.10
N SER A 362 -1.50 -14.94 53.32
CA SER A 362 -1.96 -15.41 54.63
C SER A 362 -0.79 -15.46 55.63
N GLY A 363 -1.06 -15.22 56.90
CA GLY A 363 -0.07 -15.43 57.97
C GLY A 363 0.19 -16.92 58.22
N GLY A 364 1.44 -17.27 58.54
CA GLY A 364 1.79 -18.66 58.88
C GLY A 364 1.27 -19.08 60.25
N SER A 365 0.83 -20.33 60.40
CA SER A 365 0.43 -20.87 61.71
C SER A 365 1.62 -21.04 62.65
N SER A 366 1.41 -20.88 63.96
CA SER A 366 2.41 -21.23 64.96
C SER A 366 2.45 -22.75 65.22
N GLY A 367 3.61 -23.26 65.60
CA GLY A 367 3.80 -24.69 65.87
C GLY A 367 3.36 -25.14 67.26
N SER A 368 2.95 -24.21 68.13
CA SER A 368 2.48 -24.48 69.49
C SER A 368 1.67 -23.28 70.03
N SER A 369 0.73 -23.53 70.95
CA SER A 369 -0.16 -22.53 71.56
C SER A 369 0.58 -21.42 72.31
N ASN A 370 1.86 -21.63 72.64
CA ASN A 370 2.69 -20.64 73.32
C ASN A 370 3.33 -19.62 72.36
N TYR A 371 3.13 -19.78 71.04
CA TYR A 371 3.65 -18.88 70.01
C TYR A 371 2.53 -18.28 69.17
N THR A 372 2.73 -17.05 68.68
CA THR A 372 1.73 -16.33 67.88
C THR A 372 1.74 -16.78 66.43
N ASN A 373 0.55 -16.85 65.82
CA ASN A 373 0.42 -16.94 64.37
C ASN A 373 1.04 -15.69 63.72
N GLY A 374 1.57 -15.86 62.52
CA GLY A 374 1.91 -14.74 61.67
C GLY A 374 0.64 -13.98 61.28
N LYS A 375 0.78 -12.68 61.09
CA LYS A 375 -0.27 -11.83 60.54
C LYS A 375 -0.42 -12.04 59.04
N SER A 376 -1.62 -11.81 58.53
CA SER A 376 -1.81 -11.78 57.08
C SER A 376 -1.27 -10.48 56.52
N GLY A 377 -0.76 -10.50 55.28
CA GLY A 377 -0.41 -9.29 54.57
C GLY A 377 -1.65 -8.46 54.25
N ASN A 378 -1.47 -7.15 54.10
CA ASN A 378 -2.51 -6.26 53.58
C ASN A 378 -2.72 -6.49 52.07
N GLY A 379 -3.93 -6.28 51.59
CA GLY A 379 -4.19 -6.19 50.16
C GLY A 379 -3.64 -4.90 49.57
N GLY A 380 -3.21 -4.94 48.30
CA GLY A 380 -2.82 -3.75 47.56
C GLY A 380 -4.05 -2.99 47.07
N ASP A 381 -3.92 -1.68 46.87
CA ASP A 381 -4.98 -0.87 46.28
C ASP A 381 -5.18 -1.20 44.79
N GLY A 382 -6.39 -1.02 44.29
CA GLY A 382 -6.66 -1.02 42.85
C GLY A 382 -6.14 0.25 42.19
N GLY A 383 -5.79 0.17 40.92
CA GLY A 383 -5.46 1.32 40.09
C GLY A 383 -6.71 2.06 39.64
N ASN A 384 -6.62 3.36 39.40
CA ASN A 384 -7.71 4.14 38.84
C ASN A 384 -7.94 3.78 37.37
N GLY A 385 -9.18 3.92 36.89
CA GLY A 385 -9.47 3.91 35.45
C GLY A 385 -9.05 5.22 34.81
N GLY A 386 -8.64 5.16 33.55
CA GLY A 386 -8.34 6.33 32.74
C GLY A 386 -9.62 7.04 32.28
N HIS A 387 -9.47 8.34 32.03
CA HIS A 387 -10.49 9.20 31.45
C HIS A 387 -10.63 8.92 29.94
N GLY A 388 -11.84 9.07 29.41
CA GLY A 388 -12.03 9.12 27.96
C GLY A 388 -11.57 10.47 27.41
N GLY A 389 -10.97 10.47 26.23
CA GLY A 389 -10.59 11.70 25.52
C GLY A 389 -11.81 12.41 24.95
N ASP A 390 -11.73 13.71 24.75
CA ASP A 390 -12.80 14.51 24.17
C ASP A 390 -12.94 14.23 22.67
N GLY A 391 -14.14 14.39 22.12
CA GLY A 391 -14.37 14.37 20.68
C GLY A 391 -13.91 15.69 20.04
N GLY A 392 -13.37 15.62 18.84
CA GLY A 392 -12.96 16.82 18.10
C GLY A 392 -14.16 17.58 17.54
N ASP A 393 -14.02 18.88 17.33
CA ASP A 393 -15.06 19.71 16.71
C ASP A 393 -15.20 19.43 15.21
N GLY A 394 -16.40 19.61 14.66
CA GLY A 394 -16.62 19.66 13.22
C GLY A 394 -16.03 20.92 12.59
N GLY A 395 -15.46 20.80 11.40
CA GLY A 395 -14.84 21.91 10.67
C GLY A 395 -15.87 22.78 9.95
N ASN A 396 -15.73 24.10 10.00
CA ASN A 396 -16.66 25.01 9.32
C ASN A 396 -16.53 24.89 7.80
N VAL A 397 -17.66 24.81 7.10
CA VAL A 397 -17.72 24.69 5.65
C VAL A 397 -18.44 25.90 5.07
N ARG A 398 -17.78 26.65 4.19
CA ARG A 398 -18.39 27.71 3.38
C ARG A 398 -18.53 27.27 1.94
N VAL A 399 -19.73 27.42 1.38
CA VAL A 399 -20.06 26.99 0.02
C VAL A 399 -20.43 28.21 -0.80
N TYR A 400 -19.52 28.63 -1.67
CA TYR A 400 -19.74 29.69 -2.65
C TYR A 400 -20.36 29.07 -3.90
N ILE A 401 -21.58 29.47 -4.23
CA ILE A 401 -22.35 28.87 -5.33
C ILE A 401 -22.66 29.94 -6.37
N ASP A 402 -22.24 29.68 -7.61
CA ASP A 402 -22.72 30.45 -8.74
C ASP A 402 -24.25 30.30 -8.86
N PRO A 403 -25.02 31.39 -8.98
CA PRO A 403 -26.48 31.32 -9.07
C PRO A 403 -27.01 30.32 -10.12
N ALA A 404 -26.28 30.11 -11.23
CA ALA A 404 -26.67 29.16 -12.26
C ALA A 404 -26.48 27.69 -11.84
N ALA A 405 -25.56 27.40 -10.91
CA ALA A 405 -25.33 26.05 -10.38
C ALA A 405 -26.26 25.69 -9.21
N LYS A 406 -26.93 26.68 -8.61
CA LYS A 406 -27.79 26.52 -7.43
C LYS A 406 -28.86 25.42 -7.54
N PRO A 407 -29.55 25.22 -8.69
CA PRO A 407 -30.53 24.14 -8.82
C PRO A 407 -29.96 22.73 -8.62
N TYR A 408 -28.64 22.58 -8.76
CA TYR A 408 -27.95 21.30 -8.75
C TYR A 408 -27.17 21.04 -7.45
N ILE A 409 -27.30 21.91 -6.44
CA ILE A 409 -26.51 21.79 -5.20
C ILE A 409 -26.77 20.49 -4.44
N ASN A 410 -27.93 19.85 -4.65
CA ASN A 410 -28.27 18.55 -4.05
C ASN A 410 -27.36 17.40 -4.53
N ALA A 411 -26.55 17.60 -5.58
CA ALA A 411 -25.49 16.68 -5.99
C ALA A 411 -24.26 16.70 -5.02
N ILE A 412 -24.26 17.61 -4.03
CA ILE A 412 -23.19 17.75 -3.05
C ILE A 412 -23.76 17.57 -1.65
N THR A 413 -23.26 16.56 -0.94
CA THR A 413 -23.58 16.30 0.47
C THR A 413 -22.40 16.74 1.34
N ILE A 414 -22.68 17.55 2.36
CA ILE A 414 -21.65 18.09 3.26
C ILE A 414 -21.95 17.63 4.68
N LEU A 415 -20.94 17.08 5.36
CA LEU A 415 -21.02 16.65 6.76
C LEU A 415 -19.99 17.41 7.58
N SER A 416 -20.43 18.04 8.66
CA SER A 416 -19.58 18.75 9.62
C SER A 416 -20.08 18.55 11.05
N LYS A 417 -20.06 17.30 11.49
CA LYS A 417 -20.48 16.89 12.84
C LYS A 417 -19.30 16.88 13.79
N GLY A 418 -19.53 17.26 15.04
CA GLY A 418 -18.57 17.02 16.12
C GLY A 418 -18.38 15.51 16.34
N GLY A 419 -17.19 15.13 16.80
CA GLY A 419 -16.89 13.77 17.22
C GLY A 419 -17.50 13.48 18.59
N GLU A 420 -17.82 12.21 18.84
CA GLU A 420 -18.25 11.79 20.17
C GLU A 420 -17.05 11.73 21.13
N GLY A 421 -17.29 12.06 22.40
CA GLY A 421 -16.29 11.88 23.46
C GLY A 421 -16.14 10.41 23.84
N GLY A 422 -14.90 10.04 24.18
CA GLY A 422 -14.51 8.70 24.58
C GLY A 422 -15.19 8.25 25.87
N SER A 423 -15.44 6.94 25.98
CA SER A 423 -16.03 6.36 27.19
C SER A 423 -15.05 6.41 28.36
N ASN A 424 -15.60 6.56 29.57
CA ASN A 424 -14.82 6.37 30.77
C ASN A 424 -14.58 4.89 31.08
N SER A 425 -13.53 4.64 31.89
CA SER A 425 -13.16 3.27 32.28
C SER A 425 -13.17 3.06 33.78
N ALA A 426 -13.39 1.81 34.17
CA ALA A 426 -13.57 1.43 35.56
C ALA A 426 -12.23 1.45 36.32
N GLY A 427 -12.29 1.80 37.61
CA GLY A 427 -11.17 1.56 38.53
C GLY A 427 -11.04 0.08 38.88
N GLY A 428 -9.81 -0.35 39.16
CA GLY A 428 -9.51 -1.68 39.65
C GLY A 428 -9.99 -1.86 41.09
N ASN A 429 -10.36 -3.08 41.45
CA ASN A 429 -10.74 -3.42 42.81
C ASN A 429 -9.51 -3.50 43.72
N GLY A 430 -9.64 -3.07 44.97
CA GLY A 430 -8.61 -3.30 45.98
C GLY A 430 -8.51 -4.78 46.39
N GLY A 431 -7.28 -5.25 46.60
CA GLY A 431 -6.97 -6.61 47.02
C GLY A 431 -7.41 -6.90 48.44
N GLN A 432 -7.63 -8.17 48.75
CA GLN A 432 -8.02 -8.64 50.08
C GLN A 432 -6.78 -8.90 50.95
N GLY A 433 -6.89 -8.76 52.28
CA GLY A 433 -5.80 -9.01 53.22
C GLY A 433 -6.21 -8.68 54.65
N GLU A 434 -5.24 -8.60 55.58
CA GLU A 434 -5.51 -8.15 56.97
C GLU A 434 -6.22 -6.80 56.97
N ASN A 435 -5.74 -5.87 56.14
CA ASN A 435 -6.52 -4.72 55.68
C ASN A 435 -6.78 -4.86 54.17
N ARG A 436 -8.01 -4.61 53.76
CA ARG A 436 -8.40 -4.58 52.34
C ARG A 436 -7.84 -3.32 51.70
N GLY A 437 -7.29 -3.45 50.50
CA GLY A 437 -6.92 -2.30 49.67
C GLY A 437 -8.16 -1.52 49.21
N ASN A 438 -7.98 -0.24 48.92
CA ASN A 438 -9.02 0.60 48.35
C ASN A 438 -9.23 0.27 46.88
N SER A 439 -10.47 0.34 46.40
CA SER A 439 -10.73 0.31 44.95
C SER A 439 -10.27 1.64 44.32
N GLY A 440 -9.76 1.54 43.10
CA GLY A 440 -9.46 2.70 42.28
C GLY A 440 -10.73 3.43 41.85
N ARG A 441 -10.57 4.70 41.50
CA ARG A 441 -11.64 5.55 40.99
C ARG A 441 -11.93 5.24 39.53
N GLN A 442 -13.19 5.39 39.14
CA GLN A 442 -13.59 5.38 37.74
C GLN A 442 -13.10 6.67 37.07
N GLY A 443 -12.72 6.58 35.80
CA GLY A 443 -12.41 7.75 34.98
C GLY A 443 -13.67 8.56 34.63
N GLU A 444 -13.46 9.71 34.01
CA GLU A 444 -14.53 10.58 33.49
C GLU A 444 -14.71 10.37 32.00
N LYS A 445 -15.93 10.61 31.50
CA LYS A 445 -16.25 10.47 30.09
C LYS A 445 -15.79 11.74 29.36
N GLY A 446 -15.23 11.59 28.16
CA GLY A 446 -14.92 12.75 27.32
C GLY A 446 -16.19 13.48 26.87
N TYR A 447 -16.06 14.77 26.62
CA TYR A 447 -17.09 15.62 26.03
C TYR A 447 -17.21 15.37 24.53
N ALA A 448 -18.41 15.51 23.97
CA ALA A 448 -18.57 15.53 22.52
C ALA A 448 -18.09 16.87 21.96
N GLY A 449 -17.46 16.85 20.78
CA GLY A 449 -17.10 18.06 20.05
C GLY A 449 -18.33 18.79 19.52
N ALA A 450 -18.19 20.08 19.27
CA ALA A 450 -19.24 20.88 18.66
C ALA A 450 -19.41 20.54 17.18
N ASP A 451 -20.66 20.59 16.68
CA ASP A 451 -20.91 20.58 15.24
C ASP A 451 -20.32 21.84 14.60
N GLY A 452 -19.74 21.70 13.41
CA GLY A 452 -19.30 22.83 12.63
C GLY A 452 -20.47 23.50 11.89
N THR A 453 -20.23 24.69 11.37
CA THR A 453 -21.23 25.41 10.57
C THR A 453 -21.13 25.06 9.09
N ILE A 454 -22.27 25.03 8.39
CA ILE A 454 -22.33 24.94 6.93
C ILE A 454 -23.04 26.19 6.43
N GLU A 455 -22.33 27.05 5.71
CA GLU A 455 -22.83 28.32 5.20
C GLU A 455 -22.87 28.30 3.68
N TYR A 456 -24.02 28.64 3.09
CA TYR A 456 -24.21 28.74 1.65
C TYR A 456 -24.25 30.22 1.23
N ILE A 457 -23.39 30.59 0.30
CA ILE A 457 -23.17 31.96 -0.16
C ILE A 457 -23.43 32.03 -1.67
N ASP A 458 -24.51 32.71 -2.05
CA ASP A 458 -24.79 32.98 -3.47
C ASP A 458 -23.84 34.07 -3.98
N GLN A 459 -22.86 33.66 -4.78
CA GLN A 459 -21.84 34.57 -5.31
C GLN A 459 -21.44 34.10 -6.70
N LYS A 460 -21.18 35.03 -7.63
CA LYS A 460 -20.59 34.66 -8.92
C LYS A 460 -19.23 34.01 -8.70
N VAL A 461 -19.09 32.76 -9.11
CA VAL A 461 -17.87 31.97 -8.94
C VAL A 461 -17.15 31.88 -10.28
N SER A 462 -15.91 32.35 -10.32
CA SER A 462 -15.00 32.12 -11.44
C SER A 462 -13.88 31.20 -10.96
N LEU A 463 -13.83 30.00 -11.52
CA LEU A 463 -12.77 29.04 -11.24
C LEU A 463 -11.78 29.05 -12.40
N ASP A 464 -10.50 29.02 -12.07
CA ASP A 464 -9.42 28.85 -13.05
C ASP A 464 -9.27 27.34 -13.33
N TRP A 465 -9.75 26.90 -14.50
CA TRP A 465 -9.82 25.50 -14.92
C TRP A 465 -8.75 25.17 -15.97
#